data_AF-A0A977L4P9-F1
#
_entry.id   AF-A0A977L4P9-F1
#
_cell.length_a   1.000
_cell.length_b   1.000
_cell.length_c   1.000
_cell.angle_alpha   90.00
_cell.angle_beta   90.00
_cell.angle_gamma   90.00
#
_symmetry.space_group_name_H-M   'P 1'
#
loop_
_entity.id
_entity.type
_entity.pdbx_description
1 polymer ?
#
loop_
_entity_poly.entity_id
_entity_poly.type
_entity_poly.pdbx_seq_one_letter_code
_entity_poly.pdbx_strand_id
1 'polypeptide(L)'
;MLYSAVVSRHHLEIRQVEAGWEVVNLGANGAYINGEAIAKITVQDGMIIRLASSVPKIQIHIEPQVAPTKQKTMKLQPPQPTTPIEASHDPTKETVVN
;
A
#
# COMPACT_ATOMS: atom_id res chain seq x y z
N MET A 1 39.76 -7.38 -24.45
CA MET A 1 38.32 -7.05 -24.41
C MET A 1 38.13 -5.95 -23.38
N LEU A 2 37.74 -4.73 -23.80
CA LEU A 2 37.27 -3.71 -22.87
C LEU A 2 35.76 -3.87 -22.72
N TYR A 3 35.30 -4.21 -21.52
CA TYR A 3 33.88 -4.10 -21.20
C TYR A 3 33.57 -2.62 -21.00
N SER A 4 33.10 -1.93 -22.04
CA SER A 4 32.51 -0.61 -21.84
C SER A 4 31.26 -0.79 -20.97
N ALA A 5 31.16 -0.03 -19.89
CA ALA A 5 29.97 -0.06 -19.05
C ALA A 5 28.79 0.52 -19.83
N VAL A 6 27.78 -0.30 -20.10
CA VAL A 6 26.55 0.12 -20.80
C VAL A 6 25.61 0.92 -19.90
N VAL A 7 25.78 0.81 -18.59
CA VAL A 7 25.04 1.57 -17.58
C VAL A 7 25.97 2.59 -16.93
N SER A 8 25.69 3.87 -17.13
CA SER A 8 26.33 4.99 -16.43
C SER A 8 26.20 4.86 -14.90
N ARG A 9 27.19 5.38 -14.17
CA ARG A 9 27.14 5.47 -12.69
C ARG A 9 25.94 6.29 -12.19
N HIS A 10 25.64 7.39 -12.87
CA HIS A 10 24.46 8.23 -12.62
C HIS A 10 23.49 8.04 -13.78
N HIS A 11 22.83 6.87 -13.86
CA HIS A 11 21.96 6.55 -15.00
C HIS A 11 20.57 7.14 -14.87
N LEU A 12 20.04 7.13 -13.65
CA LEU A 12 18.73 7.66 -13.31
C LEU A 12 18.86 8.58 -12.10
N GLU A 13 18.00 9.57 -12.05
CA GLU A 13 17.72 10.37 -10.86
C GLU A 13 16.25 10.16 -10.49
N ILE A 14 15.98 9.92 -9.22
CA ILE A 14 14.63 9.93 -8.66
C ILE A 14 14.55 11.16 -7.77
N ARG A 15 13.60 12.05 -8.03
CA ARG A 15 13.45 13.30 -7.29
C ARG A 15 12.01 13.60 -6.95
N GLN A 16 11.82 14.26 -5.81
CA GLN A 16 10.52 14.74 -5.37
C GLN A 16 10.19 16.06 -6.06
N VAL A 17 8.96 16.17 -6.54
CA VAL A 17 8.35 17.35 -7.16
C VAL A 17 6.99 17.63 -6.50
N GLU A 18 6.36 18.75 -6.82
CA GLU A 18 5.05 19.11 -6.25
C GLU A 18 3.98 18.02 -6.46
N ALA A 19 4.01 17.35 -7.61
CA ALA A 19 3.06 16.30 -7.98
C ALA A 19 3.43 14.89 -7.47
N GLY A 20 4.46 14.75 -6.63
CA GLY A 20 4.93 13.45 -6.12
C GLY A 20 6.39 13.18 -6.46
N TRP A 21 6.68 12.00 -7.00
CA TRP A 21 8.03 11.61 -7.42
C TRP A 21 8.12 11.52 -8.94
N GLU A 22 9.27 11.88 -9.49
CA GLU A 22 9.59 11.65 -10.89
C GLU A 22 10.95 10.97 -11.05
N VAL A 23 11.08 10.17 -12.11
CA VAL A 23 12.35 9.61 -12.56
C VAL A 23 12.81 10.40 -13.79
N VAL A 24 14.09 10.77 -13.81
CA VAL A 24 14.77 11.42 -14.93
C VAL A 24 15.88 10.50 -15.44
N ASN A 25 15.92 10.30 -16.75
CA ASN A 25 17.00 9.57 -17.39
C ASN A 25 18.22 10.49 -17.62
N LEU A 26 19.36 10.11 -17.07
CA LEU A 26 20.66 10.75 -17.24
C LEU A 26 21.63 9.90 -18.07
N GLY A 27 21.23 8.67 -18.41
CA GLY A 27 22.03 7.70 -19.14
C GLY A 27 22.05 7.97 -20.64
N ALA A 28 23.25 7.97 -21.23
CA ALA A 28 23.45 8.14 -22.68
C ALA A 28 22.84 6.99 -23.51
N ASN A 29 22.68 5.80 -22.92
CA ASN A 29 22.11 4.63 -23.58
C ASN A 29 20.59 4.48 -23.34
N GLY A 30 19.95 5.48 -22.73
CA GLY A 30 18.51 5.48 -22.50
C GLY A 30 18.06 4.70 -21.26
N ALA A 31 16.84 4.97 -20.81
CA ALA A 31 16.11 4.14 -19.86
C ALA A 31 14.74 3.81 -20.45
N TYR A 32 14.18 2.66 -20.10
CA TYR A 32 13.00 2.13 -20.78
C TYR A 32 11.94 1.59 -19.84
N ILE A 33 10.67 1.81 -20.20
CA ILE A 33 9.51 1.18 -19.56
C ILE A 33 8.71 0.48 -20.66
N ASN A 34 8.41 -0.80 -20.48
CA ASN A 34 7.69 -1.60 -21.48
C ASN A 34 8.31 -1.57 -22.89
N GLY A 35 9.62 -1.31 -22.99
CA GLY A 35 10.35 -1.21 -24.26
C GLY A 35 10.39 0.20 -24.86
N GLU A 36 9.65 1.17 -24.31
CA GLU A 36 9.66 2.56 -24.75
C GLU A 36 10.70 3.38 -23.99
N ALA A 37 11.46 4.21 -24.72
CA ALA A 37 12.47 5.06 -24.13
C ALA A 37 11.83 6.21 -23.34
N ILE A 38 12.33 6.47 -22.14
CA ILE A 38 11.86 7.56 -21.29
C ILE A 38 12.96 8.60 -21.09
N ALA A 39 12.59 9.88 -21.22
CA ALA A 39 13.41 11.00 -20.77
C ALA A 39 13.07 11.35 -19.31
N LYS A 40 11.77 11.38 -19.00
CA LYS A 40 11.23 11.70 -17.68
C LYS A 40 9.85 11.08 -17.50
N ILE A 41 9.53 10.59 -16.31
CA ILE A 41 8.21 10.02 -16.02
C ILE A 41 7.84 10.18 -14.54
N THR A 42 6.56 10.39 -14.25
CA THR A 42 6.02 10.31 -12.88
C THR A 42 6.13 8.89 -12.35
N VAL A 43 6.58 8.75 -11.11
CA VAL A 43 6.71 7.44 -10.46
C VAL A 43 5.31 6.88 -10.18
N GLN A 44 5.13 5.61 -10.51
CA GLN A 44 3.96 4.82 -10.15
C GLN A 44 4.41 3.60 -9.35
N ASP A 45 3.61 3.20 -8.36
CA ASP A 45 3.89 1.99 -7.58
C ASP A 45 3.97 0.75 -8.49
N GLY A 46 4.96 -0.09 -8.23
CA GLY A 46 5.23 -1.31 -9.00
C GLY A 46 5.89 -1.09 -10.36
N MET A 47 6.18 0.15 -10.79
CA MET A 47 6.77 0.40 -12.10
C MET A 47 8.17 -0.23 -12.22
N ILE A 48 8.48 -0.75 -13.42
CA ILE A 48 9.76 -1.39 -13.72
C ILE A 48 10.49 -0.59 -14.79
N ILE A 49 11.68 -0.11 -14.45
CA ILE A 49 12.53 0.69 -15.32
C ILE A 49 13.75 -0.16 -15.69
N ARG A 50 14.00 -0.29 -16.99
CA ARG A 50 15.20 -0.93 -17.53
C ARG A 50 16.27 0.12 -17.80
N LEU A 51 17.49 -0.16 -17.38
CA LEU A 51 18.64 0.71 -17.66
C LEU A 51 19.30 0.29 -18.97
N ALA A 52 19.43 1.22 -19.93
CA ALA A 52 19.90 0.95 -21.29
C ALA A 52 19.13 -0.18 -22.01
N SER A 53 19.65 -0.65 -23.15
CA SER A 53 19.24 -1.91 -23.80
C SER A 53 19.62 -3.16 -22.99
N SER A 54 20.17 -2.98 -21.78
CA SER A 54 20.70 -4.04 -20.93
C SER A 54 19.64 -4.67 -20.02
N VAL A 55 20.04 -5.69 -19.23
CA VAL A 55 19.13 -6.46 -18.37
C VAL A 55 18.80 -5.84 -17.01
N PRO A 56 19.64 -5.01 -16.34
CA PRO A 56 19.30 -4.44 -15.04
C PRO A 56 17.95 -3.73 -15.07
N LYS A 57 17.06 -4.18 -14.19
CA LYS A 57 15.73 -3.62 -13.97
C LYS A 57 15.67 -3.11 -12.55
N ILE A 58 15.10 -1.92 -12.38
CA ILE A 58 14.75 -1.34 -11.10
C ILE A 58 13.24 -1.37 -11.01
N GLN A 59 12.71 -1.98 -9.94
CA GLN A 59 11.29 -1.88 -9.61
C GLN A 59 11.14 -0.87 -8.47
N ILE A 60 10.19 0.05 -8.60
CA ILE A 60 9.90 1.05 -7.57
C ILE A 60 8.64 0.62 -6.83
N HIS A 61 8.70 0.64 -5.49
CA HIS A 61 7.55 0.46 -4.62
C HIS A 61 7.29 1.72 -3.82
N ILE A 62 6.03 2.15 -3.75
CA ILE A 62 5.57 3.28 -2.94
C ILE A 62 4.71 2.71 -1.82
N GLU A 63 5.22 2.76 -0.59
CA GLU A 63 4.42 2.39 0.56
C GLU A 63 3.44 3.52 0.90
N PRO A 64 2.12 3.23 0.99
CA PRO A 64 1.17 4.23 1.46
C PRO A 64 1.49 4.58 2.90
N GLN A 65 1.73 5.87 3.18
CA GLN A 65 1.99 6.31 4.54
C GLN A 65 0.68 6.24 5.34
N VAL A 66 0.45 5.13 6.04
CA VAL A 66 -0.66 5.03 7.00
C VAL A 66 -0.30 5.92 8.17
N ALA A 67 -0.99 7.05 8.33
CA ALA A 67 -0.80 7.90 9.51
C ALA A 67 -1.03 7.06 10.77
N PRO A 68 -0.17 7.14 11.81
CA PRO A 68 -0.35 6.38 13.03
C PRO A 68 -1.69 6.79 13.66
N THR A 69 -2.67 5.89 13.60
CA THR A 69 -3.95 6.08 14.27
C THR A 69 -3.66 6.05 15.76
N LYS A 70 -3.85 7.16 16.47
CA LYS A 70 -3.81 7.18 17.94
C LYS A 70 -4.81 6.14 18.43
N GLN A 71 -4.34 4.98 18.85
CA GLN A 71 -5.19 3.92 19.39
C GLN A 71 -5.91 4.47 20.61
N LYS A 72 -7.23 4.60 20.49
CA LYS A 72 -8.15 4.96 21.56
C LYS A 72 -7.97 3.93 22.68
N THR A 73 -7.46 4.36 23.82
CA THR A 73 -7.34 3.56 25.05
C THR A 73 -8.72 2.97 25.37
N MET A 74 -8.93 1.69 25.08
CA MET A 74 -10.09 0.96 25.57
C MET A 74 -9.94 0.83 27.08
N LYS A 75 -10.62 1.70 27.81
CA LYS A 75 -10.82 1.58 29.26
C LYS A 75 -11.62 0.29 29.48
N LEU A 76 -10.95 -0.78 29.92
CA LEU A 76 -11.59 -2.02 30.38
C LEU A 76 -12.57 -1.66 31.50
N GLN A 77 -13.88 -1.78 31.25
CA GLN A 77 -14.88 -1.80 32.32
C GLN A 77 -14.94 -3.23 32.89
N PRO A 78 -15.02 -3.42 34.22
CA PRO A 78 -15.18 -4.74 34.81
C PRO A 78 -16.55 -5.34 34.41
N PRO A 79 -16.67 -6.68 34.31
CA PRO A 79 -17.95 -7.32 33.98
C PRO A 79 -18.96 -7.04 35.10
N GLN A 80 -20.14 -6.54 34.74
CA GLN A 80 -21.26 -6.40 35.66
C GLN A 80 -21.90 -7.79 35.93
N PRO A 81 -22.32 -8.10 37.17
CA PRO A 81 -22.99 -9.35 37.48
C PRO A 81 -24.35 -9.39 36.79
N THR A 82 -24.65 -10.48 36.09
CA THR A 82 -25.98 -10.76 35.53
C THR A 82 -26.91 -11.22 36.65
N THR A 83 -27.96 -10.43 36.92
CA THR A 83 -29.06 -10.82 37.82
C THR A 83 -29.96 -11.87 37.13
N PRO A 84 -30.49 -12.88 37.85
CA PRO A 84 -31.32 -13.94 37.24
C PRO A 84 -32.64 -13.41 36.69
N ILE A 85 -33.04 -13.93 35.52
CA ILE A 85 -34.33 -13.67 34.89
C ILE A 85 -35.42 -14.37 35.72
N GLU A 86 -36.21 -13.58 36.44
CA GLU A 86 -37.41 -14.00 37.15
C GLU A 86 -38.53 -14.23 36.12
N ALA A 87 -38.95 -15.49 35.96
CA ALA A 87 -40.04 -15.87 35.06
C ALA A 87 -41.38 -15.41 35.65
N SER A 88 -41.97 -14.35 35.09
CA SER A 88 -43.31 -13.91 35.43
C SER A 88 -44.31 -14.34 34.35
N HIS A 89 -45.08 -15.37 34.71
CA HIS A 89 -46.49 -15.64 34.44
C HIS A 89 -47.15 -14.99 33.20
N ASP A 90 -47.63 -15.86 32.31
CA ASP A 90 -48.54 -15.56 31.20
C ASP A 90 -49.99 -15.91 31.63
N PRO A 91 -50.94 -14.95 31.68
CA PRO A 91 -52.34 -15.26 31.92
C PRO A 91 -53.15 -15.36 30.62
N THR A 92 -54.18 -16.21 30.67
CA THR A 92 -55.43 -16.20 29.88
C THR A 92 -55.51 -17.03 28.58
N LYS A 93 -56.11 -18.24 28.68
CA LYS A 93 -57.38 -18.70 28.05
C LYS A 93 -57.61 -20.19 28.35
N GLU A 94 -58.48 -20.53 29.29
CA GLU A 94 -59.92 -20.88 29.14
C GLU A 94 -60.24 -22.28 28.56
N THR A 95 -60.73 -23.15 29.46
CA THR A 95 -61.98 -23.94 29.41
C THR A 95 -62.15 -25.11 28.42
N VAL A 96 -62.32 -26.34 28.93
CA VAL A 96 -63.56 -27.18 28.91
C VAL A 96 -63.26 -28.61 29.41
N VAL A 97 -63.92 -28.97 30.53
CA VAL A 97 -64.62 -30.24 30.88
C VAL A 97 -64.16 -31.55 30.25
N ASN A 98 -63.75 -32.53 31.09
CA ASN A 98 -64.48 -33.80 31.33
C ASN A 98 -63.92 -34.60 32.51
#